data_AF-G3GKT0-F1
#
_entry.id   AF-G3GKT0-F1
#
_cell.length_a   1.000
_cell.length_b   1.000
_cell.length_c   1.000
_cell.angle_alpha   90.00
_cell.angle_beta   90.00
_cell.angle_gamma   90.00
#
_symmetry.space_group_name_H-M   'P 1'
#
loop_
_entity.id
_entity.type
_entity.pdbx_description
1 polymer ?
#
loop_
_entity_poly.entity_id
_entity_poly.type
_entity_poly.pdbx_seq_one_letter_code
_entity_poly.pdbx_strand_id
1 'polypeptide(L)'
;KNMITGTSQADCAVLIVAAGVGEFEAGISKNGQTREHALLAFTLGVKQMIIGVNKMDSTEPPYSESRFNEIKKEVYAYVKKVGYNPEQVPYVPISGWHGDNMIAPSEKMGWYKGWSRKAGKDSKESSGKTLLEALDSITPPSRPSNLPLRLPLQDVYK
;
A
#
# COMPACT_ATOMS: atom_id res chain seq x y z
N LYS A 1 9.19 -1.72 17.56
CA LYS A 1 10.53 -2.39 17.54
C LYS A 1 10.66 -3.37 16.36
N ASN A 2 9.71 -4.29 16.15
CA ASN A 2 9.77 -5.28 15.05
C ASN A 2 9.51 -4.71 13.65
N MET A 3 8.76 -3.59 13.55
CA MET A 3 8.47 -2.96 12.26
C MET A 3 9.73 -2.38 11.58
N ILE A 4 10.72 -1.92 12.37
CA ILE A 4 11.93 -1.28 11.83
C ILE A 4 12.86 -2.33 11.21
N THR A 5 13.01 -3.48 11.85
CA THR A 5 13.84 -4.59 11.35
C THR A 5 13.21 -5.32 10.17
N GLY A 6 11.87 -5.38 10.10
CA GLY A 6 11.18 -5.98 8.95
C GLY A 6 11.15 -5.07 7.72
N THR A 7 10.95 -3.77 7.93
CA THR A 7 10.86 -2.80 6.81
C THR A 7 12.22 -2.54 6.15
N SER A 8 13.33 -2.70 6.86
CA SER A 8 14.68 -2.52 6.30
C SER A 8 15.06 -3.56 5.23
N GLN A 9 14.32 -4.66 5.13
CA GLN A 9 14.50 -5.69 4.09
C GLN A 9 13.30 -5.77 3.13
N ALA A 10 12.31 -4.89 3.28
CA ALA A 10 11.10 -4.95 2.47
C ALA A 10 11.30 -4.31 1.10
N ASP A 11 10.93 -5.05 0.05
CA ASP A 11 10.96 -4.55 -1.34
C ASP A 11 9.75 -3.65 -1.67
N CYS A 12 8.64 -3.85 -0.94
CA CYS A 12 7.39 -3.14 -1.06
C CYS A 12 6.69 -3.02 0.29
N ALA A 13 5.98 -1.90 0.51
CA ALA A 13 5.09 -1.71 1.65
C ALA A 13 3.62 -1.83 1.22
N VAL A 14 2.82 -2.60 1.96
CA VAL A 14 1.36 -2.58 1.84
C VAL A 14 0.81 -1.77 3.00
N LEU A 15 0.23 -0.62 2.71
CA LEU A 15 -0.38 0.25 3.72
C LEU A 15 -1.90 0.05 3.68
N ILE A 16 -2.42 -0.50 4.78
CA ILE A 16 -3.85 -0.75 4.97
C ILE A 16 -4.50 0.47 5.63
N VAL A 17 -5.55 0.98 5.02
CA VAL A 17 -6.31 2.15 5.47
C VAL A 17 -7.76 1.73 5.68
N ALA A 18 -8.31 1.93 6.88
CA ALA A 18 -9.72 1.61 7.13
C ALA A 18 -10.65 2.63 6.46
N ALA A 19 -11.74 2.15 5.87
CA ALA A 19 -12.74 2.98 5.19
C ALA A 19 -13.90 3.44 6.10
N GLY A 20 -14.04 2.84 7.28
CA GLY A 20 -15.07 3.16 8.25
C GLY A 20 -15.03 4.65 8.64
N VAL A 21 -16.21 5.20 8.92
CA VAL A 21 -16.36 6.58 9.40
C VAL A 21 -15.74 6.68 10.80
N GLY A 22 -14.88 7.67 11.02
CA GLY A 22 -14.12 7.85 12.26
C GLY A 22 -12.81 7.05 12.31
N GLU A 23 -12.77 5.84 11.76
CA GLU A 23 -11.54 5.04 11.71
C GLU A 23 -10.50 5.63 10.76
N PHE A 24 -10.94 6.08 9.58
CA PHE A 24 -10.08 6.73 8.60
C PHE A 24 -9.47 8.02 9.17
N GLU A 25 -10.33 8.88 9.73
CA GLU A 25 -9.97 10.17 10.28
C GLU A 25 -9.00 10.03 11.46
N ALA A 26 -9.20 9.02 12.32
CA ALA A 26 -8.26 8.69 13.38
C ALA A 26 -6.90 8.23 12.83
N GLY A 27 -6.91 7.37 11.80
CA GLY A 27 -5.70 6.84 11.16
C GLY A 27 -4.86 7.90 10.43
N ILE A 28 -5.51 8.88 9.80
CA ILE A 28 -4.85 10.00 9.10
C ILE A 28 -4.65 11.22 10.00
N SER A 29 -5.01 11.17 11.28
CA SER A 29 -4.77 12.27 12.22
C SER A 29 -3.27 12.51 12.46
N LYS A 30 -2.90 13.62 13.12
CA LYS A 30 -1.49 13.90 13.47
C LYS A 30 -0.85 12.80 14.33
N ASN A 31 -1.65 12.13 15.15
CA ASN A 31 -1.22 11.03 16.01
C ASN A 31 -1.57 9.66 15.39
N GLY A 32 -2.01 9.64 14.12
CA GLY A 32 -2.47 8.46 13.43
C GLY A 32 -1.33 7.59 12.92
N GLN A 33 -1.47 6.28 13.09
CA GLN A 33 -0.45 5.29 12.72
C GLN A 33 -0.23 5.18 11.21
N THR A 34 -1.26 5.43 10.39
CA THR A 34 -1.14 5.37 8.92
C THR A 34 -0.08 6.35 8.40
N ARG A 35 0.03 7.51 9.05
CA ARG A 35 1.03 8.53 8.73
C ARG A 35 2.43 8.08 9.10
N GLU A 36 2.59 7.64 10.34
CA GLU A 36 3.87 7.19 10.88
C GLU A 36 4.41 6.01 10.06
N HIS A 37 3.58 5.03 9.74
CA HIS A 37 3.97 3.86 8.96
C HIS A 37 4.42 4.20 7.53
N ALA A 38 3.72 5.10 6.84
CA ALA A 38 4.11 5.51 5.49
C ALA A 38 5.45 6.26 5.48
N LEU A 39 5.67 7.13 6.48
CA LEU A 39 6.92 7.84 6.65
C LEU A 39 8.07 6.89 6.98
N LEU A 40 7.87 5.95 7.92
CA LEU A 40 8.86 4.94 8.29
C LEU A 40 9.24 4.04 7.11
N ALA A 41 8.27 3.63 6.29
CA ALA A 41 8.55 2.86 5.09
C ALA A 41 9.46 3.64 4.12
N PHE A 42 9.20 4.93 3.94
CA PHE A 42 9.98 5.78 3.04
C PHE A 42 11.40 6.01 3.57
N THR A 43 11.55 6.30 4.86
CA THR A 43 12.87 6.55 5.47
C THR A 43 13.74 5.30 5.50
N LEU A 44 13.14 4.11 5.57
CA LEU A 44 13.85 2.83 5.52
C LEU A 44 14.16 2.35 4.09
N GLY A 45 13.82 3.15 3.07
CA GLY A 45 14.22 2.92 1.68
C GLY A 45 13.22 2.10 0.85
N VAL A 46 12.03 1.84 1.37
CA VAL A 46 10.96 1.16 0.63
C VAL A 46 10.33 2.16 -0.34
N LYS A 47 10.65 2.04 -1.63
CA LYS A 47 10.20 3.00 -2.66
C LYS A 47 8.90 2.59 -3.35
N GLN A 48 8.46 1.35 -3.16
CA GLN A 48 7.23 0.81 -3.72
C GLN A 48 6.18 0.66 -2.63
N MET A 49 4.98 1.18 -2.88
CA MET A 49 3.88 1.14 -1.93
C MET A 49 2.59 0.76 -2.63
N ILE A 50 1.76 -0.03 -1.94
CA ILE A 50 0.39 -0.40 -2.33
C ILE A 50 -0.55 0.09 -1.23
N ILE A 51 -1.67 0.70 -1.61
CA ILE A 51 -2.70 1.18 -0.68
C ILE A 51 -3.90 0.25 -0.75
N GLY A 52 -4.17 -0.46 0.35
CA GLY A 52 -5.39 -1.25 0.53
C GLY A 52 -6.40 -0.49 1.37
N VAL A 53 -7.50 -0.02 0.77
CA VAL A 53 -8.60 0.62 1.49
C VAL A 53 -9.53 -0.48 2.00
N ASN A 54 -9.36 -0.86 3.27
CA ASN A 54 -10.01 -1.99 3.91
C ASN A 54 -11.33 -1.62 4.60
N LYS A 55 -12.14 -2.62 4.96
CA LYS A 55 -13.47 -2.47 5.57
C LYS A 55 -14.46 -1.71 4.68
N MET A 56 -14.38 -1.91 3.36
CA MET A 56 -15.33 -1.31 2.41
C MET A 56 -16.78 -1.76 2.66
N ASP A 57 -16.98 -2.93 3.24
CA ASP A 57 -18.27 -3.43 3.72
C ASP A 57 -18.89 -2.55 4.82
N SER A 58 -18.06 -1.86 5.61
CA SER A 58 -18.46 -1.07 6.78
C SER A 58 -18.64 0.43 6.45
N THR A 59 -18.57 0.82 5.17
CA THR A 59 -18.88 2.20 4.78
C THR A 59 -20.39 2.45 4.82
N GLU A 60 -20.80 3.71 4.87
CA GLU A 60 -22.20 4.11 4.81
C GLU A 60 -22.47 4.91 3.53
N PRO A 61 -23.17 4.37 2.51
CA PRO A 61 -23.65 2.99 2.39
C PRO A 61 -22.51 1.97 2.18
N PRO A 62 -22.76 0.65 2.37
CA PRO A 62 -21.73 -0.38 2.15
C PRO A 62 -21.15 -0.32 0.73
N TYR A 63 -19.83 -0.50 0.62
CA TYR A 63 -19.08 -0.42 -0.63
C TYR A 63 -19.24 0.91 -1.39
N SER A 64 -19.29 2.02 -0.66
CA SER A 64 -19.49 3.37 -1.21
C SER A 64 -18.30 3.85 -2.05
N GLU A 65 -18.55 4.11 -3.34
CA GLU A 65 -17.57 4.72 -4.27
C GLU A 65 -17.14 6.11 -3.79
N SER A 66 -18.10 6.92 -3.30
CA SER A 66 -17.84 8.28 -2.82
C SER A 66 -16.83 8.27 -1.68
N ARG A 67 -17.02 7.36 -0.70
CA ARG A 67 -16.11 7.22 0.44
C ARG A 67 -14.72 6.76 0.01
N PHE A 68 -14.65 5.80 -0.91
CA PHE A 68 -13.35 5.39 -1.47
C PHE A 68 -12.63 6.54 -2.17
N ASN A 69 -13.32 7.33 -2.98
CA ASN A 69 -12.73 8.46 -3.71
C ASN A 69 -12.25 9.58 -2.76
N GLU A 70 -12.98 9.85 -1.69
CA GLU A 70 -12.56 10.76 -0.61
C GLU A 70 -11.25 10.29 0.02
N ILE A 71 -11.21 9.05 0.51
CA ILE A 71 -10.03 8.44 1.13
C ILE A 71 -8.85 8.44 0.15
N LYS A 72 -9.08 8.03 -1.11
CA LYS A 72 -8.07 8.03 -2.15
C LYS A 72 -7.47 9.42 -2.34
N LYS A 73 -8.28 10.47 -2.38
CA LYS A 73 -7.81 11.86 -2.56
C LYS A 73 -6.94 12.33 -1.39
N GLU A 74 -7.35 12.04 -0.16
CA GLU A 74 -6.58 12.42 1.02
C GLU A 74 -5.27 11.64 1.14
N VAL A 75 -5.33 10.32 0.96
CA VAL A 75 -4.15 9.45 0.97
C VAL A 75 -3.20 9.81 -0.17
N TYR A 76 -3.72 10.13 -1.36
CA TYR A 76 -2.93 10.62 -2.49
C TYR A 76 -2.12 11.87 -2.13
N ALA A 77 -2.77 12.87 -1.52
CA ALA A 77 -2.09 14.09 -1.08
C ALA A 77 -1.04 13.80 0.01
N TYR A 78 -1.32 12.85 0.88
CA TYR A 78 -0.42 12.47 1.96
C TYR A 78 0.81 11.69 1.47
N VAL A 79 0.62 10.66 0.65
CA VAL A 79 1.67 9.86 0.01
C VAL A 79 2.62 10.75 -0.79
N LYS A 80 2.07 11.75 -1.51
CA LYS A 80 2.86 12.78 -2.21
C LYS A 80 3.70 13.64 -1.26
N LYS A 81 3.17 14.00 -0.08
CA LYS A 81 3.91 14.77 0.94
C LYS A 81 5.03 13.95 1.58
N VAL A 82 4.84 12.64 1.76
CA VAL A 82 5.88 11.75 2.30
C VAL A 82 7.06 11.61 1.33
N GLY A 83 6.81 11.67 0.02
CA GLY A 83 7.84 11.65 -1.01
C GLY A 83 7.66 10.56 -2.08
N TYR A 84 6.60 9.74 -1.98
CA TYR A 84 6.24 8.79 -3.02
C TYR A 84 5.58 9.48 -4.21
N ASN A 85 5.71 8.88 -5.41
CA ASN A 85 4.92 9.29 -6.56
C ASN A 85 3.55 8.59 -6.53
N PRO A 86 2.44 9.30 -6.25
CA PRO A 86 1.15 8.67 -6.06
C PRO A 86 0.55 8.07 -7.35
N GLU A 87 1.06 8.40 -8.53
CA GLU A 87 0.67 7.76 -9.81
C GLU A 87 1.25 6.34 -9.97
N GLN A 88 2.27 6.00 -9.18
CA GLN A 88 2.89 4.67 -9.18
C GLN A 88 2.31 3.76 -8.09
N VAL A 89 1.43 4.31 -7.25
CA VAL A 89 0.84 3.63 -6.11
C VAL A 89 -0.54 3.11 -6.50
N PRO A 90 -0.78 1.80 -6.52
CA PRO A 90 -2.11 1.26 -6.73
C PRO A 90 -2.98 1.44 -5.48
N TYR A 91 -4.23 1.84 -5.70
CA TYR A 91 -5.26 2.00 -4.67
C TYR A 91 -6.33 0.95 -4.88
N VAL A 92 -6.44 0.00 -3.95
CA VAL A 92 -7.33 -1.16 -4.06
C VAL A 92 -8.37 -1.11 -2.93
N PRO A 93 -9.67 -0.96 -3.24
CA PRO A 93 -10.72 -1.13 -2.24
C PRO A 93 -10.88 -2.61 -1.94
N ILE A 94 -10.78 -3.00 -0.68
CA ILE A 94 -10.82 -4.39 -0.23
C ILE A 94 -11.76 -4.55 0.98
N SER A 95 -12.21 -5.78 1.20
CA SER A 95 -12.70 -6.22 2.51
C SER A 95 -11.90 -7.45 2.92
N GLY A 96 -10.99 -7.28 3.87
CA GLY A 96 -10.20 -8.39 4.39
C GLY A 96 -11.04 -9.45 5.09
N TRP A 97 -12.22 -9.09 5.62
CA TRP A 97 -13.14 -10.02 6.27
C TRP A 97 -13.93 -10.86 5.27
N HIS A 98 -14.44 -10.24 4.22
CA HIS A 98 -15.25 -10.91 3.19
C HIS A 98 -14.44 -11.42 2.00
N GLY A 99 -13.14 -11.10 1.92
CA GLY A 99 -12.25 -11.49 0.82
C GLY A 99 -12.41 -10.67 -0.46
N ASP A 100 -13.22 -9.59 -0.44
CA ASP A 100 -13.51 -8.76 -1.61
C ASP A 100 -12.23 -8.10 -2.15
N ASN A 101 -11.97 -8.24 -3.45
CA ASN A 101 -10.80 -7.71 -4.16
C ASN A 101 -9.43 -8.15 -3.59
N MET A 102 -9.37 -9.19 -2.75
CA MET A 102 -8.10 -9.73 -2.25
C MET A 102 -7.39 -10.56 -3.31
N ILE A 103 -8.07 -11.60 -3.79
CA ILE A 103 -7.56 -12.57 -4.78
C ILE A 103 -8.43 -12.55 -6.05
N ALA A 104 -9.74 -12.36 -5.88
CA ALA A 104 -10.72 -12.27 -6.96
C ALA A 104 -11.44 -10.92 -6.91
N PRO A 105 -11.85 -10.37 -8.07
CA PRO A 105 -12.62 -9.14 -8.12
C PRO A 105 -13.99 -9.34 -7.45
N SER A 106 -14.44 -8.35 -6.69
CA SER A 106 -15.74 -8.35 -6.03
C SER A 106 -16.85 -7.90 -6.97
N GLU A 107 -17.98 -8.59 -6.94
CA GLU A 107 -19.20 -8.19 -7.65
C GLU A 107 -19.92 -7.01 -6.98
N LYS A 108 -19.64 -6.76 -5.68
CA LYS A 108 -20.28 -5.69 -4.89
C LYS A 108 -19.71 -4.30 -5.20
N MET A 109 -18.57 -4.25 -5.87
CA MET A 109 -17.88 -3.01 -6.25
C MET A 109 -17.83 -2.85 -7.78
N GLY A 110 -18.98 -2.96 -8.44
CA GLY A 110 -19.08 -2.83 -9.91
C GLY A 110 -18.60 -1.48 -10.47
N TRP A 111 -18.57 -0.44 -9.63
CA TRP A 111 -18.01 0.87 -9.95
C TRP A 111 -16.47 0.87 -10.03
N TYR A 112 -15.80 -0.06 -9.35
CA TYR A 112 -14.35 -0.13 -9.33
C TYR A 112 -13.80 -0.77 -10.60
N LYS A 113 -13.24 0.07 -11.48
CA LYS A 113 -12.68 -0.36 -12.77
C LYS A 113 -11.31 -1.02 -12.65
N GLY A 114 -10.66 -0.91 -11.49
CA GLY A 114 -9.29 -1.36 -11.26
C GLY A 114 -8.35 -0.22 -10.90
N TRP A 115 -7.14 -0.60 -10.52
CA TRP A 115 -6.00 0.29 -10.35
C TRP A 115 -5.13 0.25 -11.60
N SER A 116 -4.40 1.34 -11.85
CA SER A 116 -3.28 1.36 -12.78
C SER A 116 -2.08 2.00 -12.12
N ARG A 117 -0.89 1.57 -12.52
CA ARG A 117 0.38 2.09 -12.01
C ARG A 117 1.46 2.04 -13.09
N LYS A 118 2.44 2.93 -12.98
CA LYS A 118 3.67 2.90 -13.80
C LYS A 118 4.89 2.78 -12.88
N ALA A 119 5.62 1.68 -12.95
CA ALA A 119 6.78 1.45 -12.07
C ALA A 119 7.93 2.45 -12.30
N GLY A 120 8.00 3.08 -13.48
CA GLY A 120 8.99 4.08 -13.87
C GLY A 120 8.52 4.85 -15.11
N LYS A 121 9.29 5.88 -15.52
CA LYS A 121 8.96 6.69 -16.71
C LYS A 121 8.91 5.88 -18.00
N ASP A 122 9.74 4.84 -18.10
CA ASP A 122 9.87 3.99 -19.29
C ASP A 122 9.26 2.59 -19.11
N SER A 123 8.59 2.34 -17.98
CA SER A 123 8.01 1.04 -17.67
C SER A 123 6.59 0.92 -18.23
N LYS A 124 6.23 -0.28 -18.69
CA LYS A 124 4.87 -0.58 -19.15
C LYS A 124 3.86 -0.35 -18.02
N GLU A 125 2.76 0.32 -18.35
CA GLU A 125 1.66 0.51 -17.42
C GLU A 125 1.08 -0.86 -17.02
N SER A 126 0.97 -1.09 -15.73
CA SER A 126 0.36 -2.29 -15.16
C SER A 126 -0.98 -1.92 -14.57
N SER A 127 -1.99 -2.74 -14.82
CA SER A 127 -3.33 -2.56 -14.28
C SER A 127 -3.88 -3.88 -13.75
N GLY A 128 -4.81 -3.78 -12.82
CA GLY A 128 -5.47 -4.93 -12.19
C GLY A 128 -6.66 -4.48 -11.36
N LYS A 129 -7.35 -5.43 -10.73
CA LYS A 129 -8.50 -5.17 -9.86
C LYS A 129 -8.27 -5.62 -8.42
N THR A 130 -7.36 -6.56 -8.21
CA THR A 130 -7.18 -7.21 -6.91
C THR A 130 -5.90 -6.77 -6.22
N LEU A 131 -5.81 -7.03 -4.91
CA LEU A 131 -4.61 -6.80 -4.12
C LEU A 131 -3.48 -7.74 -4.53
N LEU A 132 -3.81 -8.99 -4.88
CA LEU A 132 -2.84 -9.96 -5.39
C LEU A 132 -2.19 -9.48 -6.69
N GLU A 133 -2.98 -9.04 -7.67
CA GLU A 133 -2.43 -8.46 -8.91
C GLU A 133 -1.56 -7.22 -8.63
N ALA A 134 -1.92 -6.43 -7.60
CA ALA A 134 -1.12 -5.27 -7.21
C ALA A 134 0.24 -5.69 -6.65
N LEU A 135 0.31 -6.79 -5.90
CA LEU A 135 1.55 -7.39 -5.41
C LEU A 135 2.37 -7.97 -6.57
N ASP A 136 1.74 -8.70 -7.49
CA ASP A 136 2.43 -9.29 -8.66
C ASP A 136 3.02 -8.23 -9.59
N SER A 137 2.43 -7.03 -9.60
CA SER A 137 2.96 -5.91 -10.39
C SER A 137 4.23 -5.26 -9.81
N ILE A 138 4.65 -5.64 -8.60
CA ILE A 138 5.86 -5.12 -7.92
C ILE A 138 7.11 -5.45 -8.71
N THR A 139 7.90 -4.42 -9.01
CA THR A 139 9.19 -4.61 -9.68
C THR A 139 10.22 -5.05 -8.65
N PRO A 140 10.93 -6.18 -8.87
CA PRO A 140 12.00 -6.57 -7.98
C PRO A 140 13.08 -5.48 -7.93
N PRO A 141 13.54 -5.06 -6.74
CA PRO A 141 14.63 -4.10 -6.67
C PRO A 141 15.94 -4.73 -7.14
N SER A 142 16.79 -3.90 -7.74
CA SER A 142 18.13 -4.33 -8.15
C SER A 142 18.94 -4.70 -6.91
N ARG A 143 19.33 -5.98 -6.81
CA ARG A 143 20.14 -6.45 -5.68
C ARG A 143 21.56 -5.89 -5.80
N PRO A 144 22.18 -5.43 -4.69
CA PRO A 144 23.50 -4.83 -4.71
C PRO A 144 24.63 -5.88 -4.84
N SER A 145 24.62 -6.71 -5.88
CA SER A 145 25.65 -7.73 -6.15
C SER A 145 27.02 -7.13 -6.48
N ASN A 146 27.04 -5.88 -6.93
CA ASN A 146 28.26 -5.16 -7.33
C ASN A 146 28.87 -4.32 -6.19
N LEU A 147 28.28 -4.33 -5.00
CA LEU A 147 28.80 -3.63 -3.83
C LEU A 147 29.67 -4.57 -2.97
N PRO A 148 30.63 -4.03 -2.19
CA PRO A 148 31.40 -4.83 -1.24
C PRO A 148 30.50 -5.57 -0.25
N LEU A 149 30.87 -6.81 0.11
CA LEU A 149 30.14 -7.61 1.08
C LEU A 149 29.96 -6.85 2.41
N ARG A 150 28.72 -6.83 2.90
CA ARG A 150 28.34 -6.37 4.23
C ARG A 150 27.46 -7.44 4.84
N LEU A 151 27.95 -8.09 5.89
CA LEU A 151 27.24 -9.20 6.55
C LEU A 151 27.17 -8.90 8.06
N PRO A 152 26.12 -8.23 8.54
CA PRO A 152 25.89 -8.08 9.97
C PRO A 152 25.55 -9.46 10.55
N LEU A 153 26.34 -9.90 11.53
CA LEU A 153 26.11 -11.17 12.22
C LEU A 153 24.87 -11.03 13.12
N GLN A 154 23.89 -11.91 12.93
CA GLN A 154 22.66 -11.92 13.72
C GLN A 154 22.80 -12.80 14.95
N ASP A 155 23.20 -14.06 14.76
CA ASP A 155 23.43 -15.03 15.83
C ASP A 155 24.66 -15.90 15.49
N VAL A 156 25.38 -16.39 16.51
CA VAL A 156 26.52 -17.31 16.35
C VAL A 156 26.22 -18.59 17.11
N TYR A 157 26.11 -19.70 16.37
CA TYR A 157 25.94 -21.03 16.93
C TYR A 157 27.29 -21.75 17.01
N LYS A 158 27.41 -22.68 17.96
CA LYS A 158 28.61 -23.50 18.19
C LYS A 158 28.39 -24.91 17.69
#